data_AF-A0A2N2I5H5-F1
#
_entry.id   AF-A0A2N2I5H5-F1
#
_cell.length_a   1.000
_cell.length_b   1.000
_cell.length_c   1.000
_cell.angle_alpha   90.00
_cell.angle_beta   90.00
_cell.angle_gamma   90.00
#
_symmetry.space_group_name_H-M   'P 1'
#
loop_
_entity.id
_entity.type
_entity.pdbx_description
1 polymer ?
#
loop_
_entity_poly.entity_id
_entity_poly.type
_entity_poly.pdbx_seq_one_letter_code
_entity_poly.pdbx_strand_id
1 'polypeptide(L)'
;MRKTYPRDAQTHLYFPRRRMKNRVMGIRSGTFKEEIMNRLRTLALVGLIILGSATIALSETFEIPESVTMSPKQFEGYTPKKGDVTFNHASHMDIACQQCHHTVADTYTLESCMTEGCHDNIKERTEISSVYRTFHTTKDTEKSCVGCHRELKRQGSSDAPLACNSCHVQ
;
A
#
# COMPACT_ATOMS: atom_id res chain seq x y z
N MET A 1 14.61 -4.93 -44.12
CA MET A 1 14.50 -5.82 -45.30
C MET A 1 13.09 -6.38 -45.39
N ARG A 2 12.25 -5.84 -46.29
CA ARG A 2 10.93 -6.41 -46.61
C ARG A 2 11.13 -7.53 -47.63
N LYS A 3 10.90 -8.78 -47.23
CA LYS A 3 10.82 -9.91 -48.16
C LYS A 3 9.38 -10.04 -48.63
N THR A 4 9.13 -9.62 -49.86
CA THR A 4 7.94 -9.95 -50.64
C THR A 4 8.11 -11.35 -51.23
N TYR A 5 7.06 -12.18 -51.19
CA TYR A 5 6.96 -13.41 -51.98
C TYR A 5 5.67 -13.38 -52.82
N PRO A 6 5.68 -13.89 -54.05
CA PRO A 6 4.62 -13.71 -55.05
C PRO A 6 3.66 -14.90 -55.08
N ARG A 7 2.45 -14.71 -55.64
CA ARG A 7 1.59 -15.79 -56.19
C ARG A 7 0.68 -15.26 -57.30
N ASP A 8 1.13 -15.46 -58.52
CA ASP A 8 0.52 -16.22 -59.62
C ASP A 8 -1.01 -16.20 -59.82
N ALA A 9 -1.35 -15.82 -61.06
CA ALA A 9 -2.31 -16.46 -61.97
C ALA A 9 -3.79 -16.57 -61.53
N GLN A 10 -4.62 -15.73 -62.15
CA GLN A 10 -6.06 -15.99 -62.28
C GLN A 10 -6.45 -16.06 -63.75
N THR A 11 -6.80 -17.29 -64.14
CA THR A 11 -7.45 -17.68 -65.38
C THR A 11 -8.94 -17.32 -65.33
N HIS A 12 -9.42 -16.81 -66.47
CA HIS A 12 -10.82 -16.51 -66.74
C HIS A 12 -11.69 -17.78 -66.73
N LEU A 13 -12.81 -17.76 -66.00
CA LEU A 13 -13.97 -18.59 -66.30
C LEU A 13 -15.27 -17.76 -66.17
N TYR A 14 -15.97 -17.73 -67.30
CA TYR A 14 -17.29 -17.17 -67.59
C TYR A 14 -18.40 -18.03 -66.93
N PHE A 15 -19.53 -17.45 -66.48
CA PHE A 15 -20.89 -18.06 -66.44
C PHE A 15 -21.93 -17.12 -65.74
N PRO A 16 -23.26 -17.30 -65.89
CA PRO A 16 -24.14 -16.32 -66.54
C PRO A 16 -25.05 -15.51 -65.59
N ARG A 17 -25.64 -14.43 -66.14
CA ARG A 17 -26.60 -13.52 -65.50
C ARG A 17 -27.85 -14.27 -64.98
N ARG A 18 -28.10 -14.22 -63.67
CA ARG A 18 -29.40 -14.57 -63.06
C ARG A 18 -30.26 -13.32 -62.84
N ARG A 19 -31.52 -13.45 -63.27
CA ARG A 19 -32.60 -12.47 -63.27
C ARG A 19 -33.03 -12.10 -61.83
N MET A 20 -33.02 -10.81 -61.51
CA MET A 20 -33.54 -10.26 -60.25
C MET A 20 -35.03 -10.57 -60.08
N LYS A 21 -35.42 -11.07 -58.89
CA LYS A 21 -36.81 -11.03 -58.40
C LYS A 21 -36.85 -10.05 -57.24
N ASN A 22 -37.46 -8.88 -57.47
CA ASN A 22 -37.76 -7.91 -56.42
C ASN A 22 -38.80 -8.50 -55.46
N ARG A 23 -38.39 -8.74 -54.21
CA ARG A 23 -39.31 -8.99 -53.10
C ARG A 23 -39.47 -7.66 -52.35
N VAL A 24 -40.65 -7.06 -52.49
CA VAL A 24 -41.04 -5.83 -51.79
C VAL A 24 -41.12 -6.11 -50.29
N MET A 25 -40.44 -5.29 -49.51
CA MET A 25 -40.34 -5.33 -48.06
C MET A 25 -41.59 -4.65 -47.46
N GLY A 26 -42.42 -5.40 -46.74
CA GLY A 26 -43.52 -4.84 -45.94
C GLY A 26 -43.00 -4.39 -44.58
N ILE A 27 -42.77 -3.09 -44.41
CA ILE A 27 -42.35 -2.48 -43.13
C ILE A 27 -43.62 -2.21 -42.30
N ARG A 28 -43.80 -2.95 -41.20
CA ARG A 28 -44.84 -2.67 -40.19
C ARG A 28 -44.45 -1.42 -39.40
N SER A 29 -45.20 -0.34 -39.56
CA SER A 29 -44.94 1.00 -38.98
C SER A 29 -45.18 1.12 -37.46
N GLY A 30 -45.75 0.11 -36.80
CA GLY A 30 -46.07 0.13 -35.37
C GLY A 30 -44.96 -0.37 -34.43
N THR A 31 -44.01 -1.18 -34.92
CA THR A 31 -42.97 -1.82 -34.07
C THR A 31 -41.74 -0.93 -33.89
N PHE A 32 -41.49 -0.02 -34.83
CA PHE A 32 -40.28 0.80 -34.85
C PHE A 32 -40.28 1.92 -33.79
N LYS A 33 -41.44 2.55 -33.53
CA LYS A 33 -41.57 3.60 -32.51
C LYS A 33 -41.45 3.05 -31.08
N GLU A 34 -42.05 1.89 -30.82
CA GLU A 34 -41.97 1.18 -29.54
C GLU A 34 -40.55 0.67 -29.27
N GLU A 35 -39.88 0.13 -30.29
CA GLU A 35 -38.49 -0.34 -30.15
C GLU A 35 -37.51 0.81 -29.90
N ILE A 36 -37.72 1.97 -30.53
CA ILE A 36 -36.93 3.19 -30.28
C ILE A 36 -37.19 3.74 -28.87
N MET A 37 -38.44 3.81 -28.42
CA MET A 37 -38.77 4.26 -27.05
C MET A 37 -38.23 3.30 -25.98
N ASN A 38 -38.28 1.99 -26.21
CA ASN A 38 -37.69 1.03 -25.29
C ASN A 38 -36.17 1.15 -25.26
N ARG A 39 -35.49 1.30 -26.41
CA ARG A 39 -34.04 1.53 -26.45
C ARG A 39 -33.64 2.85 -25.77
N LEU A 40 -34.39 3.92 -25.96
CA LEU A 40 -34.17 5.19 -25.25
C LEU A 40 -34.39 5.06 -23.74
N ARG A 41 -35.42 4.32 -23.29
CA ARG A 41 -35.64 4.00 -21.86
C ARG A 41 -34.53 3.12 -21.29
N THR A 42 -34.05 2.13 -22.04
CA THR A 42 -32.95 1.26 -21.59
C THR A 42 -31.64 2.05 -21.50
N LEU A 43 -31.36 2.92 -22.47
CA LEU A 43 -30.17 3.79 -22.46
C LEU A 43 -30.24 4.83 -21.33
N ALA A 44 -31.42 5.39 -21.04
CA ALA A 44 -31.61 6.31 -19.93
C ALA A 44 -31.44 5.63 -18.55
N LEU A 45 -31.95 4.41 -18.38
CA LEU A 45 -31.79 3.61 -17.16
C LEU A 45 -30.33 3.16 -16.95
N VAL A 46 -29.65 2.73 -18.01
CA VAL A 46 -28.22 2.39 -17.96
C VAL A 46 -27.37 3.65 -17.68
N GLY A 47 -27.72 4.80 -18.25
CA GLY A 47 -27.07 6.07 -17.95
C GLY A 47 -27.21 6.49 -16.48
N LEU A 48 -28.40 6.33 -15.88
CA LEU A 48 -28.65 6.62 -14.46
C LEU A 48 -27.91 5.66 -13.51
N ILE A 49 -27.73 4.40 -13.91
CA ILE A 49 -26.96 3.40 -13.14
C ILE A 49 -25.46 3.70 -13.21
N ILE A 50 -24.95 4.22 -14.33
CA ILE A 50 -23.54 4.59 -14.51
C ILE A 50 -23.19 5.91 -13.81
N LEU A 51 -24.13 6.85 -13.68
CA LEU A 51 -23.91 8.12 -12.95
C LEU A 51 -24.13 8.03 -11.43
N GLY A 52 -24.71 6.93 -10.92
CA GLY A 52 -25.10 6.79 -9.51
C GLY A 52 -24.01 6.31 -8.55
N SER A 53 -22.89 5.80 -9.06
CA SER A 53 -21.79 5.31 -8.21
C SER A 53 -20.75 6.41 -7.94
N ALA A 54 -21.16 7.47 -7.24
CA ALA A 54 -20.20 8.33 -6.55
C ALA A 54 -19.74 7.59 -5.30
N THR A 55 -18.62 6.88 -5.40
CA THR A 55 -18.00 6.19 -4.26
C THR A 55 -17.58 7.24 -3.25
N ILE A 56 -18.18 7.19 -2.07
CA ILE A 56 -17.72 7.93 -0.89
C ILE A 56 -16.40 7.27 -0.49
N ALA A 57 -15.28 7.88 -0.86
CA ALA A 57 -13.99 7.53 -0.29
C ALA A 57 -14.05 7.93 1.19
N LEU A 58 -14.13 6.93 2.06
CA LEU A 58 -13.89 7.12 3.49
C LEU A 58 -12.42 7.52 3.62
N SER A 59 -12.16 8.79 3.91
CA SER A 59 -10.83 9.25 4.32
C SER A 59 -10.63 8.80 5.77
N GLU A 60 -9.89 7.72 5.97
CA GLU A 60 -9.36 7.40 7.29
C GLU A 60 -8.38 8.51 7.67
N THR A 61 -8.67 9.23 8.76
CA THR A 61 -7.75 10.21 9.32
C THR A 61 -6.61 9.47 10.00
N PHE A 62 -5.40 9.64 9.49
CA PHE A 62 -4.19 9.09 10.10
C PHE A 62 -3.87 9.87 11.39
N GLU A 63 -4.01 9.22 12.54
CA GLU A 63 -3.68 9.77 13.85
C GLU A 63 -2.33 9.22 14.35
N ILE A 64 -1.41 10.10 14.74
CA ILE A 64 -0.13 9.71 15.34
C ILE A 64 -0.34 9.55 16.85
N PRO A 65 -0.08 8.37 17.43
CA PRO A 65 -0.21 8.19 18.87
C PRO A 65 0.84 9.04 19.60
N GLU A 66 0.44 9.91 20.52
CA GLU A 66 1.40 10.76 21.24
C GLU A 66 2.42 9.91 22.03
N SER A 67 1.91 8.94 22.80
CA SER A 67 2.71 8.01 23.60
C SER A 67 2.46 6.56 23.20
N VAL A 68 3.52 5.76 23.11
CA VAL A 68 3.48 4.33 22.81
C VAL A 68 4.22 3.58 23.91
N THR A 69 3.56 2.58 24.51
CA THR A 69 4.23 1.68 25.46
C THR A 69 4.78 0.46 24.72
N MET A 70 6.10 0.35 24.67
CA MET A 70 6.82 -0.77 24.09
C MET A 70 7.12 -1.80 25.17
N SER A 71 6.50 -2.97 25.08
CA SER A 71 6.62 -4.01 26.10
C SER A 71 7.23 -5.31 25.55
N PRO A 72 8.24 -5.90 26.22
CA PRO A 72 8.71 -7.24 25.91
C PRO A 72 7.70 -8.34 26.30
N LYS A 73 6.60 -7.99 27.01
CA LYS A 73 5.54 -8.94 27.38
C LYS A 73 4.75 -9.48 26.17
N GLN A 74 4.91 -8.88 24.99
CA GLN A 74 4.32 -9.39 23.75
C GLN A 74 4.91 -10.74 23.32
N PHE A 75 6.12 -11.10 23.79
CA PHE A 75 6.76 -12.36 23.44
C PHE A 75 6.35 -13.46 24.41
N GLU A 76 5.52 -14.40 23.95
CA GLU A 76 5.09 -15.54 24.75
C GLU A 76 6.28 -16.40 25.23
N GLY A 77 6.21 -16.90 26.47
CA GLY A 77 7.25 -17.73 27.05
C GLY A 77 8.55 -16.98 27.40
N TYR A 78 8.59 -15.66 27.25
CA TYR A 78 9.72 -14.83 27.68
C TYR A 78 9.44 -14.19 29.05
N THR A 79 10.45 -14.17 29.93
CA THR A 79 10.40 -13.43 31.20
C THR A 79 11.21 -12.13 31.05
N PRO A 80 10.57 -10.94 31.05
CA PRO A 80 11.25 -9.67 30.92
C PRO A 80 12.31 -9.41 32.00
N LYS A 81 13.50 -8.97 31.58
CA LYS A 81 14.58 -8.54 32.48
C LYS A 81 14.50 -7.05 32.87
N LYS A 82 13.70 -6.29 32.13
CA LYS A 82 13.50 -4.85 32.30
C LYS A 82 12.03 -4.51 32.12
N GLY A 83 11.64 -3.39 32.72
CA GLY A 83 10.32 -2.81 32.60
C GLY A 83 9.98 -2.34 31.19
N ASP A 84 8.73 -1.96 30.99
CA ASP A 84 8.28 -1.42 29.71
C ASP A 84 8.92 -0.05 29.44
N VAL A 85 9.00 0.31 28.17
CA VAL A 85 9.50 1.60 27.70
C VAL A 85 8.34 2.43 27.18
N THR A 86 8.20 3.67 27.67
CA THR A 86 7.26 4.63 27.08
C THR A 86 8.02 5.51 26.09
N PHE A 87 7.62 5.43 24.82
CA PHE A 87 8.11 6.29 23.74
C PHE A 87 7.11 7.41 23.50
N ASN A 88 7.57 8.66 23.35
CA ASN A 88 6.71 9.80 23.06
C ASN A 88 7.12 10.42 21.72
N HIS A 89 6.20 10.55 20.77
CA HIS A 89 6.46 11.16 19.47
C HIS A 89 6.73 12.66 19.60
N ALA A 90 6.11 13.34 20.56
CA ALA A 90 6.27 14.78 20.77
C ALA A 90 7.74 15.20 20.95
N SER A 91 8.54 14.41 21.70
CA SER A 91 9.96 14.70 21.91
C SER A 91 10.88 14.32 20.74
N HIS A 92 10.33 13.69 19.70
CA HIS A 92 11.06 13.23 18.51
C HIS A 92 10.51 13.82 17.21
N MET A 93 9.59 14.79 17.29
CA MET A 93 8.85 15.31 16.13
C MET A 93 9.74 16.05 15.11
N ASP A 94 10.91 16.55 15.55
CA ASP A 94 11.90 17.18 14.67
C ASP A 94 12.70 16.16 13.84
N ILE A 95 12.52 14.85 14.09
CA ILE A 95 13.15 13.77 13.34
C ILE A 95 12.18 13.32 12.24
N ALA A 96 12.70 13.17 11.01
CA ALA A 96 11.90 12.67 9.90
C ALA A 96 11.28 11.29 10.22
N CYS A 97 9.99 11.12 10.00
CA CYS A 97 9.25 9.90 10.40
C CYS A 97 9.90 8.61 9.86
N GLN A 98 10.33 8.66 8.59
CA GLN A 98 10.98 7.55 7.89
C GLN A 98 12.42 7.27 8.36
N GLN A 99 13.02 8.14 9.18
CA GLN A 99 14.32 7.85 9.78
C GLN A 99 14.18 6.70 10.80
N CYS A 100 13.13 6.73 11.62
CA CYS A 100 12.81 5.66 12.56
C CYS A 100 11.98 4.55 11.90
N HIS A 101 10.91 4.92 11.19
CA HIS A 101 10.09 3.98 10.41
C HIS A 101 10.71 3.75 9.03
N HIS A 102 11.90 3.16 9.03
CA HIS A 102 12.78 3.06 7.86
C HIS A 102 12.29 2.08 6.78
N THR A 103 11.25 1.29 7.05
CA THR A 103 10.66 0.34 6.10
C THR A 103 9.44 0.89 5.36
N VAL A 104 9.00 2.12 5.66
CA VAL A 104 7.80 2.73 5.04
C VAL A 104 7.93 2.81 3.53
N ALA A 105 9.15 3.01 3.01
CA ALA A 105 9.37 3.03 1.55
C ALA A 105 9.12 1.66 0.90
N ASP A 106 9.29 0.58 1.65
CA ASP A 106 9.14 -0.80 1.17
C ASP A 106 7.71 -1.31 1.38
N THR A 107 7.10 -1.00 2.53
CA THR A 107 5.79 -1.54 2.93
C THR A 107 4.63 -0.58 2.69
N TYR A 108 4.91 0.72 2.51
CA TYR A 108 3.91 1.80 2.49
C TYR A 108 3.05 1.87 3.77
N THR A 109 3.51 1.24 4.87
CA THR A 109 2.81 1.17 6.16
C THR A 109 3.74 1.58 7.31
N LEU A 110 3.15 2.15 8.36
CA LEU A 110 3.81 2.46 9.63
C LEU A 110 3.43 1.37 10.64
N GLU A 111 4.39 0.50 10.95
CA GLU A 111 4.17 -0.66 11.81
C GLU A 111 5.09 -0.66 13.04
N SER A 112 4.80 -1.54 14.00
CA SER A 112 5.66 -1.79 15.14
C SER A 112 7.02 -2.29 14.69
N CYS A 113 8.09 -1.83 15.35
CA CYS A 113 9.44 -2.34 15.09
C CYS A 113 9.55 -3.86 15.36
N MET A 114 8.72 -4.37 16.27
CA MET A 114 8.72 -5.76 16.77
C MET A 114 7.64 -6.62 16.11
N THR A 115 7.08 -6.20 14.96
CA THR A 115 6.22 -7.06 14.13
C THR A 115 6.97 -8.33 13.72
N GLU A 116 6.23 -9.43 13.54
CA GLU A 116 6.78 -10.72 13.09
C GLU A 116 7.63 -10.55 11.81
N GLY A 117 8.84 -11.11 11.83
CA GLY A 117 9.81 -11.01 10.73
C GLY A 117 10.66 -9.73 10.73
N CYS A 118 10.46 -8.81 11.68
CA CYS A 118 11.24 -7.58 11.82
C CYS A 118 12.28 -7.69 12.96
N HIS A 119 12.12 -6.90 14.02
CA HIS A 119 12.96 -6.95 15.22
C HIS A 119 12.27 -7.70 16.35
N ASP A 120 11.82 -8.92 16.05
CA ASP A 120 11.02 -9.80 16.90
C ASP A 120 11.84 -10.90 17.60
N ASN A 121 13.16 -10.96 17.37
CA ASN A 121 14.01 -11.97 17.99
C ASN A 121 14.37 -11.56 19.42
N ILE A 122 13.67 -12.14 20.39
CA ILE A 122 13.90 -11.90 21.82
C ILE A 122 14.98 -12.82 22.43
N LYS A 123 15.39 -13.87 21.71
CA LYS A 123 16.34 -14.89 22.21
C LYS A 123 17.79 -14.49 21.92
N GLU A 124 18.08 -14.17 20.66
CA GLU A 124 19.39 -13.73 20.23
C GLU A 124 19.60 -12.25 20.53
N ARG A 125 20.84 -11.86 20.84
CA ARG A 125 21.15 -10.49 21.26
C ARG A 125 21.95 -9.70 20.24
N THR A 126 22.61 -10.37 19.30
CA THR A 126 23.57 -9.77 18.36
C THR A 126 23.07 -9.67 16.93
N GLU A 127 22.03 -10.41 16.58
CA GLU A 127 21.43 -10.41 15.24
C GLU A 127 20.73 -9.09 14.92
N ILE A 128 20.53 -8.79 13.64
CA ILE A 128 19.81 -7.58 13.23
C ILE A 128 18.34 -7.62 13.69
N SER A 129 17.72 -8.79 13.73
CA SER A 129 16.36 -8.99 14.24
C SER A 129 16.27 -8.96 15.78
N SER A 130 17.40 -8.86 16.49
CA SER A 130 17.41 -8.83 17.96
C SER A 130 16.76 -7.55 18.50
N VAL A 131 15.72 -7.72 19.32
CA VAL A 131 15.10 -6.65 20.11
C VAL A 131 16.17 -5.86 20.87
N TYR A 132 17.14 -6.56 21.47
CA TYR A 132 18.19 -5.91 22.26
C TYR A 132 19.11 -5.06 21.38
N ARG A 133 19.61 -5.61 20.26
CA ARG A 133 20.56 -4.89 19.41
C ARG A 133 19.91 -3.68 18.78
N THR A 134 18.69 -3.82 18.26
CA THR A 134 17.96 -2.76 17.55
C THR A 134 17.88 -1.48 18.37
N PHE A 135 17.46 -1.59 19.63
CA PHE A 135 17.24 -0.40 20.48
C PHE A 135 18.50 0.10 21.21
N HIS A 136 19.55 -0.73 21.35
CA HIS A 136 20.71 -0.40 22.19
C HIS A 136 22.04 -0.26 21.44
N THR A 137 22.11 -0.58 20.15
CA THR A 137 23.35 -0.47 19.40
C THR A 137 23.82 0.99 19.31
N THR A 138 25.09 1.24 19.62
CA THR A 138 25.70 2.56 19.42
C THR A 138 26.36 2.72 18.05
N LYS A 139 26.25 1.69 17.21
CA LYS A 139 26.75 1.69 15.82
C LYS A 139 25.79 2.36 14.84
N ASP A 140 24.52 2.47 15.20
CA ASP A 140 23.50 3.16 14.42
C ASP A 140 23.05 4.38 15.22
N THR A 141 23.26 5.57 14.67
CA THR A 141 22.96 6.84 15.35
C THR A 141 21.67 7.50 14.84
N GLU A 142 20.98 6.86 13.88
CA GLU A 142 19.79 7.44 13.23
C GLU A 142 18.50 6.90 13.85
N LYS A 143 18.45 5.60 14.14
CA LYS A 143 17.21 4.90 14.54
C LYS A 143 17.35 3.99 15.76
N SER A 144 18.57 3.75 16.24
CA SER A 144 18.74 3.10 17.54
C SER A 144 18.55 4.12 18.67
N CYS A 145 17.74 3.78 19.68
CA CYS A 145 17.43 4.68 20.79
C CYS A 145 18.70 5.14 21.50
N VAL A 146 19.50 4.18 22.00
CA VAL A 146 20.75 4.50 22.72
C VAL A 146 21.80 5.07 21.77
N GLY A 147 21.82 4.63 20.51
CA GLY A 147 22.79 5.12 19.54
C GLY A 147 22.64 6.60 19.22
N CYS A 148 21.41 7.04 18.90
CA CYS A 148 21.10 8.45 18.67
C CYS A 148 21.34 9.28 19.95
N HIS A 149 20.82 8.84 21.10
CA HIS A 149 21.00 9.55 22.37
C HIS A 149 22.49 9.71 22.74
N ARG A 150 23.30 8.69 22.46
CA ARG A 150 24.75 8.71 22.72
C ARG A 150 25.46 9.70 21.82
N GLU A 151 25.02 9.82 20.58
CA GLU A 151 25.55 10.74 19.58
C GLU A 151 25.21 12.20 19.91
N LEU A 152 23.98 12.49 20.36
CA LEU A 152 23.62 13.82 20.86
C LEU A 152 24.55 14.28 21.99
N LYS A 153 24.93 13.38 22.91
CA LYS A 153 25.92 13.68 23.96
C LYS A 153 27.35 13.89 23.46
N ARG A 154 27.70 13.42 22.26
CA ARG A 154 29.00 13.73 21.63
C ARG A 154 28.99 15.11 21.00
N GLN A 155 27.84 15.56 20.52
CA GLN A 155 27.65 16.87 19.88
C GLN A 155 27.52 18.00 20.91
N GLY A 156 27.16 17.70 22.16
CA GLY A 156 27.13 18.66 23.26
C GLY A 156 26.37 18.15 24.48
N SER A 157 25.98 19.07 25.36
CA SER A 157 25.07 18.75 26.47
C SER A 157 23.71 18.35 25.91
N SER A 158 23.22 17.18 26.29
CA SER A 158 21.92 16.66 25.88
C SER A 158 21.27 15.89 27.03
N ASP A 159 19.98 16.13 27.24
CA ASP A 159 19.15 15.44 28.23
C ASP A 159 18.64 14.08 27.75
N ALA A 160 19.02 13.66 26.53
CA ALA A 160 18.67 12.36 25.99
C ALA A 160 19.14 11.23 26.94
N PRO A 161 18.22 10.35 27.39
CA PRO A 161 18.53 9.37 28.43
C PRO A 161 19.43 8.25 27.90
N LEU A 162 20.45 7.90 28.69
CA LEU A 162 21.29 6.71 28.46
C LEU A 162 21.21 5.68 29.59
N ALA A 163 20.71 6.09 30.77
CA ALA A 163 20.57 5.19 31.90
C ALA A 163 19.38 4.25 31.66
N CYS A 164 19.55 2.96 31.97
CA CYS A 164 18.54 1.94 31.71
C CYS A 164 17.17 2.32 32.30
N ASN A 165 17.15 2.79 33.55
CA ASN A 165 15.90 3.08 34.26
C ASN A 165 15.29 4.44 33.90
N SER A 166 15.93 5.23 33.03
CA SER A 166 15.33 6.43 32.45
C SER A 166 14.44 6.10 31.24
N CYS A 167 14.69 4.96 30.58
CA CYS A 167 13.82 4.45 29.51
C CYS A 167 12.90 3.33 30.02
N HIS A 168 13.41 2.42 30.85
CA HIS A 168 12.65 1.31 31.44
C HIS A 168 12.04 1.72 32.78
N VAL A 169 10.80 2.21 32.75
CA VAL A 169 10.19 2.95 33.87
C VAL A 169 9.02 2.21 34.54
N GLN A 170 8.51 1.12 33.97
CA GLN A 170 7.33 0.39 34.45
C GLN A 170 7.63 -1.03 34.89
#